data_AF-A0A2D6K249-F1
#
_entry.id   AF-A0A2D6K249-F1
#
_cell.length_a   1.000
_cell.length_b   1.000
_cell.length_c   1.000
_cell.angle_alpha   90.00
_cell.angle_beta   90.00
_cell.angle_gamma   90.00
#
_symmetry.space_group_name_H-M   'P 1'
#
loop_
_entity.id
_entity.type
_entity.pdbx_description
1 polymer ?
#
loop_
_entity_poly.entity_id
_entity_poly.type
_entity_poly.pdbx_seq_one_letter_code
_entity_poly.pdbx_strand_id
1 'polypeptide(L)'
;MSKDEIAKKTSKVSSVIIFAIVALIFVGPRVYKYVQSGNIDYLEEKIGVENYKKLTNGLLPIGYAGFCLKELPNDPKIVGAIQNFNSRNEGKMKALVEALSANNLLSSEDKDILDKGLYKVASMHIKDGKVNCTNLHKRLNSDEWDL
;
A
#
# COMPACT_ATOMS: atom_id res chain seq x y z
N MET A 1 -12.01 -8.93 -34.15
CA MET A 1 -11.13 -8.51 -33.04
C MET A 1 -10.00 -9.52 -32.93
N SER A 2 -8.75 -9.05 -33.04
CA SER A 2 -7.56 -9.92 -32.97
C SER A 2 -7.34 -10.39 -31.53
N LYS A 3 -6.77 -11.60 -31.36
CA LYS A 3 -6.36 -12.13 -30.04
C LYS A 3 -5.39 -11.18 -29.31
N ASP A 4 -4.64 -10.36 -30.06
CA ASP A 4 -3.72 -9.37 -29.51
C ASP A 4 -4.42 -8.18 -28.83
N GLU A 5 -5.60 -7.77 -29.31
CA GLU A 5 -6.37 -6.71 -28.65
C GLU A 5 -6.97 -7.19 -27.32
N ILE A 6 -7.36 -8.47 -27.25
CA ILE A 6 -7.90 -9.08 -26.04
C ILE A 6 -6.81 -9.17 -24.97
N ALA A 7 -5.59 -9.59 -25.33
CA ALA A 7 -4.43 -9.68 -24.44
C ALA A 7 -3.99 -8.30 -23.92
N LYS A 8 -3.99 -7.27 -24.79
CA LYS A 8 -3.63 -5.90 -24.39
C LYS A 8 -4.65 -5.27 -23.44
N LYS A 9 -5.94 -5.62 -23.61
CA LYS A 9 -7.03 -5.16 -22.74
C LYS A 9 -7.05 -5.91 -21.40
N THR A 10 -6.80 -7.22 -21.39
CA THR A 10 -6.64 -7.99 -20.13
C THR A 10 -5.37 -7.60 -19.39
N SER A 11 -4.27 -7.30 -20.08
CA SER A 11 -3.03 -6.80 -19.46
C SER A 11 -3.23 -5.46 -18.75
N LYS A 12 -3.91 -4.49 -19.39
CA LYS A 12 -4.24 -3.21 -18.76
C LYS A 12 -5.27 -3.33 -17.62
N VAL A 13 -6.22 -4.25 -17.71
CA VAL A 13 -7.24 -4.46 -16.67
C VAL A 13 -6.63 -5.16 -15.45
N SER A 14 -5.74 -6.13 -15.64
CA SER A 14 -5.05 -6.80 -14.53
C SER A 14 -4.14 -5.87 -13.74
N SER A 15 -3.41 -4.96 -14.39
CA SER A 15 -2.56 -4.00 -13.66
C SER A 15 -3.36 -2.96 -12.86
N VAL A 16 -4.63 -2.72 -13.19
CA VAL A 16 -5.51 -1.75 -12.50
C VAL A 16 -6.23 -2.39 -11.30
N ILE A 17 -6.59 -3.67 -11.38
CA ILE A 17 -7.34 -4.36 -10.31
C ILE A 17 -6.46 -4.71 -9.11
N ILE A 18 -5.15 -4.87 -9.29
CA ILE A 18 -4.21 -5.33 -8.24
C ILE A 18 -3.98 -4.27 -7.13
N PHE A 19 -4.35 -3.01 -7.38
CA PHE A 19 -4.10 -1.92 -6.44
C PHE A 19 -5.17 -1.74 -5.35
N ALA A 20 -6.25 -2.51 -5.32
CA ALA A 20 -7.50 -1.97 -4.79
C ALA A 20 -7.75 -2.11 -3.29
N ILE A 21 -7.42 -3.18 -2.56
CA ILE A 21 -8.22 -3.42 -1.34
C ILE A 21 -7.81 -2.59 -0.11
N VAL A 22 -6.53 -2.57 0.29
CA VAL A 22 -6.11 -1.68 1.40
C VAL A 22 -5.99 -0.23 0.93
N ALA A 23 -5.74 0.02 -0.36
CA ALA A 23 -5.85 1.35 -0.93
C ALA A 23 -7.27 1.90 -0.83
N LEU A 24 -8.31 1.08 -1.04
CA LEU A 24 -9.72 1.46 -0.90
C LEU A 24 -10.09 1.82 0.55
N ILE A 25 -9.41 1.26 1.55
CA ILE A 25 -9.59 1.62 2.97
C ILE A 25 -9.08 3.04 3.26
N PHE A 26 -8.05 3.50 2.53
CA PHE A 26 -7.46 4.84 2.72
C PHE A 26 -7.98 5.87 1.72
N VAL A 27 -8.32 5.48 0.50
CA VAL A 27 -8.69 6.37 -0.59
C VAL A 27 -9.59 5.62 -1.59
N GLY A 28 -10.72 6.22 -1.98
CA GLY A 28 -11.36 5.91 -3.27
C GLY A 28 -10.35 5.99 -4.43
N PRO A 29 -10.71 5.64 -5.67
CA PRO A 29 -9.79 5.37 -6.78
C PRO A 29 -8.63 6.38 -6.81
N ARG A 30 -7.40 5.90 -6.59
CA ARG A 30 -6.15 6.69 -6.46
C ARG A 30 -5.99 7.69 -7.60
N VAL A 31 -6.55 8.88 -7.46
CA VAL A 31 -6.25 10.01 -8.33
C VAL A 31 -5.02 10.68 -7.74
N TYR A 32 -3.86 10.40 -8.34
CA TYR A 32 -2.61 11.13 -8.06
C TYR A 32 -2.80 12.61 -8.41
N LYS A 33 -3.36 13.39 -7.49
CA LYS A 33 -3.25 14.85 -7.49
C LYS A 33 -2.13 15.24 -6.55
N TYR A 34 -1.18 15.99 -7.10
CA TYR A 34 -0.08 16.67 -6.41
C TYR A 34 -0.64 17.45 -5.21
N VAL A 35 -0.59 16.86 -4.02
CA VAL A 35 -0.77 17.56 -2.75
C VAL A 35 0.58 17.49 -2.06
N GLN A 36 1.00 18.62 -1.51
CA GLN A 36 2.27 18.78 -0.82
C GLN A 36 2.46 17.65 0.19
N SER A 37 3.67 17.06 0.21
CA SER A 37 4.03 16.03 1.17
C SER A 37 3.92 16.61 2.57
N GLY A 38 2.82 16.32 3.26
CA GLY A 38 2.69 16.61 4.69
C GLY A 38 3.77 15.87 5.46
N ASN A 39 4.26 16.47 6.54
CA ASN A 39 5.10 15.76 7.48
C ASN A 39 4.25 14.62 8.09
N ILE A 40 4.67 13.36 8.00
CA ILE A 40 3.93 12.25 8.60
C ILE A 40 4.20 12.12 10.10
N ASP A 41 5.25 12.76 10.62
CA ASP A 41 5.69 12.60 11.99
C ASP A 41 4.66 13.10 13.00
N TYR A 42 3.85 14.12 12.66
CA TYR A 42 2.76 14.57 13.55
C TYR A 42 1.67 13.49 13.71
N LEU A 43 1.50 12.59 12.74
CA LEU A 43 0.51 11.51 12.84
C LEU A 43 0.91 10.52 13.93
N GLU A 44 2.21 10.31 14.14
CA GLU A 44 2.70 9.47 15.23
C GLU A 44 2.31 10.04 16.60
N GLU A 45 2.45 11.35 16.79
CA GLU A 45 2.01 12.04 18.01
C GLU A 45 0.49 12.00 18.16
N LYS A 46 -0.25 12.21 17.07
CA LYS A 46 -1.71 12.28 17.06
C LYS A 46 -2.38 10.94 17.36
N ILE A 47 -1.93 9.86 16.73
CA ILE A 47 -2.59 8.54 16.82
C ILE A 47 -1.89 7.60 17.80
N GLY A 48 -0.71 8.00 18.29
CA GLY A 48 0.14 7.23 19.18
C GLY A 48 1.07 6.29 18.43
N VAL A 49 2.29 6.12 18.98
CA VAL A 49 3.39 5.32 18.41
C VAL A 49 2.96 3.91 18.00
N GLU A 50 2.19 3.23 18.82
CA GLU A 50 1.77 1.85 18.54
C GLU A 50 0.83 1.77 17.33
N ASN A 51 -0.19 2.63 17.27
CA ASN A 51 -1.13 2.66 16.16
C ASN A 51 -0.46 3.12 14.88
N TYR A 52 0.46 4.09 14.96
CA TYR A 52 1.27 4.51 13.83
C TYR A 52 2.13 3.38 13.29
N LYS A 53 2.83 2.62 14.16
CA LYS A 53 3.58 1.43 13.75
C LYS A 53 2.71 0.38 13.08
N LYS A 54 1.52 0.10 13.62
CA LYS A 54 0.57 -0.83 12.98
C LYS A 54 0.16 -0.34 11.60
N LEU A 55 -0.30 0.91 11.49
CA LEU A 55 -0.69 1.51 10.20
C LEU A 55 0.44 1.45 9.17
N THR A 56 1.65 1.83 9.57
CA THR A 56 2.83 1.79 8.68
C THR A 56 3.20 0.37 8.26
N ASN A 57 3.16 -0.61 9.17
CA ASN A 57 3.40 -2.02 8.86
C ASN A 57 2.39 -2.57 7.85
N GLY A 58 1.12 -2.18 7.94
CA GLY A 58 0.14 -2.65 6.96
C GLY A 58 0.17 -1.89 5.63
N LEU A 59 0.67 -0.65 5.59
CA LEU A 59 0.65 0.20 4.38
C LEU A 59 1.94 0.18 3.55
N LEU A 60 3.11 0.20 4.21
CA LEU A 60 4.41 0.21 3.52
C LEU A 60 4.61 -0.98 2.56
N PRO A 61 4.23 -2.23 2.91
CA PRO A 61 4.40 -3.36 2.01
C PRO A 61 3.61 -3.22 0.70
N ILE A 62 2.45 -2.56 0.75
CA ILE A 62 1.65 -2.23 -0.45
C ILE A 62 2.36 -1.17 -1.29
N GLY A 63 2.96 -0.17 -0.64
CA GLY A 63 3.82 0.82 -1.29
C GLY A 63 4.99 0.15 -2.03
N TYR A 64 5.72 -0.75 -1.36
CA TYR A 64 6.82 -1.50 -1.96
C TYR A 64 6.36 -2.32 -3.17
N ALA A 65 5.27 -3.08 -3.02
CA ALA A 65 4.70 -3.87 -4.11
C ALA A 65 4.32 -2.98 -5.31
N GLY A 66 3.70 -1.83 -5.05
CA GLY A 66 3.32 -0.88 -6.09
C GLY A 66 4.51 -0.32 -6.86
N PHE A 67 5.63 -0.01 -6.20
CA PHE A 67 6.86 0.42 -6.86
C PHE A 67 7.53 -0.72 -7.64
N CYS A 68 7.66 -1.90 -7.04
CA CYS A 68 8.28 -3.03 -7.71
C CYS A 68 7.50 -3.49 -8.95
N LEU A 69 6.17 -3.38 -8.94
CA LEU A 69 5.33 -3.67 -10.11
C LEU A 69 5.43 -2.60 -11.22
N LYS A 70 6.00 -1.41 -10.94
CA LYS A 70 6.34 -0.43 -12.00
C LYS A 70 7.60 -0.84 -12.75
N GLU A 71 8.57 -1.42 -12.05
CA GLU A 71 9.86 -1.87 -12.63
C GLU A 71 9.77 -3.28 -13.23
N LEU A 72 8.95 -4.15 -12.63
CA LEU A 72 8.66 -5.51 -13.08
C LEU A 72 7.16 -5.67 -13.33
N PRO A 73 6.63 -5.14 -14.45
CA PRO A 73 5.21 -5.18 -14.73
C PRO A 73 4.67 -6.61 -14.75
N ASN A 74 3.63 -6.86 -13.96
CA ASN A 74 2.93 -8.14 -13.85
C ASN A 74 3.79 -9.31 -13.32
N ASP A 75 4.80 -9.07 -12.46
CA ASP A 75 5.50 -10.16 -11.76
C ASP A 75 4.49 -10.99 -10.93
N PRO A 76 4.23 -12.26 -11.30
CA PRO A 76 3.18 -13.06 -10.67
C PRO A 76 3.51 -13.39 -9.21
N LYS A 77 4.78 -13.40 -8.81
CA LYS A 77 5.19 -13.65 -7.43
C LYS A 77 4.85 -12.47 -6.54
N ILE A 78 5.14 -11.25 -7.00
CA ILE A 78 4.81 -10.03 -6.24
C ILE A 78 3.29 -9.87 -6.16
N VAL A 79 2.58 -10.10 -7.27
CA VAL A 79 1.11 -10.03 -7.32
C VAL A 79 0.47 -11.04 -6.37
N GLY A 80 0.88 -12.31 -6.41
CA GLY A 80 0.35 -13.34 -5.50
C GLY A 80 0.69 -13.04 -4.04
N ALA A 81 1.91 -12.56 -3.77
CA ALA A 81 2.33 -12.23 -2.41
C ALA A 81 1.55 -11.05 -1.82
N ILE A 82 1.30 -9.99 -2.59
CA ILE A 82 0.53 -8.84 -2.08
C ILE A 82 -0.96 -9.20 -1.89
N GLN A 83 -1.52 -10.08 -2.72
CA GLN A 83 -2.86 -10.61 -2.53
C GLN A 83 -2.96 -11.41 -1.22
N ASN A 84 -1.99 -12.29 -0.96
CA ASN A 84 -1.93 -13.06 0.28
C ASN A 84 -1.76 -12.14 1.51
N PHE A 85 -0.82 -11.19 1.44
CA PHE A 85 -0.60 -10.19 2.49
C PHE A 85 -1.89 -9.41 2.80
N ASN A 86 -2.59 -8.90 1.78
CA ASN A 86 -3.84 -8.19 1.97
C ASN A 86 -4.90 -9.07 2.63
N SER A 87 -5.06 -10.32 2.17
CA SER A 87 -6.02 -11.27 2.76
C SER A 87 -5.81 -11.48 4.26
N ARG A 88 -4.55 -11.56 4.72
CA ARG A 88 -4.22 -11.73 6.15
C ARG A 88 -4.44 -10.47 6.98
N ASN A 89 -4.32 -9.29 6.36
CA ASN A 89 -4.23 -8.02 7.08
C ASN A 89 -5.46 -7.09 6.91
N GLU A 90 -6.31 -7.32 5.91
CA GLU A 90 -7.44 -6.44 5.57
C GLU A 90 -8.37 -6.22 6.77
N GLY A 91 -8.81 -7.29 7.44
CA GLY A 91 -9.74 -7.19 8.57
C GLY A 91 -9.15 -6.39 9.74
N LYS A 92 -7.88 -6.63 10.06
CA LYS A 92 -7.17 -5.93 11.15
C LYS A 92 -6.92 -4.47 10.81
N MET A 93 -6.52 -4.19 9.56
CA MET A 93 -6.32 -2.82 9.09
C MET A 93 -7.63 -2.03 9.10
N LYS A 94 -8.72 -2.63 8.62
CA LYS A 94 -10.05 -2.02 8.65
C LYS A 94 -10.48 -1.69 10.08
N ALA A 95 -10.38 -2.66 10.99
CA ALA A 95 -10.73 -2.46 12.40
C ALA A 95 -9.89 -1.35 13.05
N LEU A 96 -8.59 -1.30 12.77
CA LEU A 96 -7.69 -0.25 13.27
C LEU A 96 -8.11 1.13 12.76
N VAL A 97 -8.34 1.27 11.45
CA VAL A 97 -8.75 2.54 10.85
C VAL A 97 -10.10 3.00 11.38
N GLU A 98 -11.07 2.09 11.52
CA GLU A 98 -12.39 2.38 12.09
C GLU A 98 -12.28 2.84 13.55
N ALA A 99 -11.49 2.15 14.37
CA ALA A 99 -11.27 2.54 15.76
C ALA A 99 -10.62 3.92 15.90
N LEU A 100 -9.62 4.24 15.07
CA LEU A 100 -8.96 5.55 15.10
C LEU A 100 -9.87 6.66 14.60
N SER A 101 -10.66 6.41 13.55
CA SER A 101 -11.65 7.39 13.06
C SER A 101 -12.77 7.63 14.07
N ALA A 102 -13.26 6.59 14.76
CA ALA A 102 -14.29 6.73 15.80
C ALA A 102 -13.83 7.59 16.99
N ASN A 103 -12.52 7.61 17.27
CA ASN A 103 -11.91 8.44 18.31
C ASN A 103 -11.44 9.82 17.81
N ASN A 104 -11.80 10.23 16.59
CA ASN A 104 -11.35 11.46 15.93
C ASN A 104 -9.82 11.58 15.78
N LEU A 105 -9.08 10.47 15.85
CA LEU A 105 -7.62 10.45 15.73
C LEU A 105 -7.17 10.37 14.27
N LEU A 106 -8.01 9.83 13.38
CA LEU A 106 -7.68 9.62 11.98
C LEU A 106 -8.81 10.11 11.05
N SER A 107 -8.72 11.37 10.64
CA SER A 107 -9.61 12.00 9.66
C SER A 107 -9.29 11.56 8.23
N SER A 108 -10.14 11.93 7.27
CA SER A 108 -9.88 11.68 5.85
C SER A 108 -8.60 12.39 5.35
N GLU A 109 -8.30 13.58 5.85
CA GLU A 109 -7.07 14.30 5.50
C GLU A 109 -5.83 13.59 6.07
N ASP A 110 -5.90 13.11 7.31
CA ASP A 110 -4.81 12.33 7.92
C ASP A 110 -4.51 11.06 7.12
N LYS A 111 -5.56 10.36 6.63
CA LYS A 111 -5.41 9.16 5.79
C LYS A 111 -4.71 9.47 4.48
N ASP A 112 -5.05 10.58 3.84
CA ASP A 112 -4.42 11.04 2.60
C ASP A 112 -2.95 11.43 2.80
N ILE A 113 -2.64 12.14 3.90
CA ILE A 113 -1.27 12.46 4.29
C ILE A 113 -0.46 11.19 4.55
N LEU A 114 -1.03 10.23 5.28
CA LEU A 114 -0.38 8.96 5.58
C LEU A 114 -0.08 8.16 4.32
N ASP A 115 -1.06 7.99 3.42
CA ASP A 115 -0.86 7.26 2.15
C ASP A 115 0.24 7.90 1.31
N LYS A 116 0.21 9.23 1.13
CA LYS A 116 1.23 9.96 0.36
C LYS A 116 2.62 9.90 0.99
N GLY A 117 2.69 10.09 2.30
CA GLY A 117 3.95 10.08 3.03
C GLY A 117 4.58 8.69 3.05
N LEU A 118 3.81 7.65 3.33
CA LEU A 118 4.31 6.26 3.28
C LEU A 118 4.67 5.82 1.87
N TYR A 119 3.96 6.31 0.85
CA TYR A 119 4.37 6.10 -0.54
C TYR A 119 5.75 6.73 -0.83
N LYS A 120 6.02 7.95 -0.34
CA LYS A 120 7.35 8.57 -0.45
C LYS A 120 8.42 7.77 0.28
N VAL A 121 8.15 7.33 1.51
CA VAL A 121 9.04 6.47 2.29
C VAL A 121 9.33 5.17 1.55
N ALA A 122 8.30 4.54 0.98
CA ALA A 122 8.45 3.31 0.22
C ALA A 122 9.37 3.49 -1.01
N SER A 123 9.22 4.61 -1.71
CA SER A 123 10.10 4.98 -2.82
C SER A 123 11.56 5.11 -2.39
N MET A 124 11.80 5.81 -1.29
CA MET A 124 13.16 6.02 -0.75
C MET A 124 13.79 4.69 -0.36
N HIS A 125 13.06 3.82 0.34
CA HIS A 125 13.57 2.50 0.75
C HIS A 125 13.97 1.61 -0.43
N ILE A 126 13.25 1.68 -1.55
CA ILE A 126 13.63 0.95 -2.77
C ILE A 126 14.86 1.58 -3.42
N LYS A 127 14.89 2.91 -3.57
CA LYS A 127 16.04 3.63 -4.16
C LYS A 127 17.33 3.42 -3.36
N ASP A 128 17.22 3.39 -2.04
CA ASP A 128 18.34 3.19 -1.12
C ASP A 128 18.73 1.70 -0.97
N GLY A 129 18.03 0.78 -1.64
CA GLY A 129 18.29 -0.66 -1.57
C GLY A 129 17.89 -1.35 -0.26
N LYS A 130 17.20 -0.66 0.66
CA LYS A 130 16.66 -1.25 1.90
C LYS A 130 15.57 -2.29 1.61
N VAL A 131 14.86 -2.14 0.50
CA VAL A 131 13.90 -3.11 -0.02
C VAL A 131 14.27 -3.46 -1.45
N ASN A 132 14.36 -4.75 -1.73
CA ASN A 132 14.72 -5.25 -3.06
C ASN A 132 13.52 -5.96 -3.71
N CYS A 133 13.17 -5.53 -4.92
CA CYS A 133 12.05 -6.11 -5.66
C CYS A 133 12.21 -7.61 -5.96
N THR A 134 13.43 -8.12 -6.11
CA THR A 134 13.65 -9.55 -6.37
C THR A 134 13.28 -10.46 -5.20
N ASN A 135 13.36 -9.97 -3.95
CA ASN A 135 13.03 -10.77 -2.75
C ASN A 135 11.76 -10.29 -2.02
N LEU A 136 11.13 -9.21 -2.47
CA LEU A 136 9.94 -8.64 -1.85
C LEU A 136 8.82 -9.67 -1.65
N HIS A 137 8.59 -10.54 -2.63
CA HIS A 137 7.57 -11.59 -2.53
C HIS A 137 7.78 -12.55 -1.33
N LYS A 138 9.03 -12.78 -0.90
CA LYS A 138 9.31 -13.61 0.28
C LYS A 138 8.90 -12.88 1.55
N ARG A 139 9.25 -11.60 1.66
CA ARG A 139 8.94 -10.75 2.82
C ARG A 139 7.44 -10.50 2.97
N LEU A 140 6.73 -10.29 1.85
CA LEU A 140 5.26 -10.15 1.83
C LEU A 140 4.54 -11.43 2.29
N ASN A 141 5.13 -12.59 2.01
CA ASN A 141 4.59 -13.88 2.43
C ASN A 141 5.06 -14.32 3.82
N SER A 142 6.03 -13.63 4.43
CA SER A 142 6.31 -13.78 5.85
C SER A 142 5.34 -12.97 6.70
N ASP A 143 5.39 -13.23 7.99
CA ASP A 143 4.71 -12.50 9.06
C ASP A 143 5.43 -11.20 9.46
N GLU A 144 6.54 -10.84 8.79
CA GLU A 144 7.35 -9.63 9.05
C GLU A 144 6.51 -8.35 9.24
N TRP A 145 5.43 -8.21 8.47
CA TRP A 145 4.60 -7.00 8.44
C TRP A 145 3.13 -7.26 8.78
N ASP A 146 2.82 -8.44 9.31
CA ASP A 146 1.45 -8.76 9.70
C ASP A 146 1.04 -7.95 10.95
N LEU A 147 -0.23 -7.53 10.97
CA LEU A 147 -0.87 -6.68 12.00
C LEU A 147 -1.30 -7.44 13.25
#